data_AF-A0A2P5A570-F1
#
_entry.id   AF-A0A2P5A570-F1
#
_cell.length_a   1.000
_cell.length_b   1.000
_cell.length_c   1.000
_cell.angle_alpha   90.00
_cell.angle_beta   90.00
_cell.angle_gamma   90.00
#
_symmetry.space_group_name_H-M   'P 1'
#
loop_
_entity.id
_entity.type
_entity.pdbx_description
1 polymer ?
#
loop_
_entity_poly.entity_id
_entity_poly.type
_entity_poly.pdbx_seq_one_letter_code
_entity_poly.pdbx_strand_id
1 'polypeptide(L)'
;MGVWMGITFVTLVDKLYEVIGIDKNRFDLELKIVYKCDGGDGIPIPPKKITTDSDLEIWLEEMSYSIENRTPLYVSILPKLTLVGEGCSQNALFVPETGAEKINELKECFGRKVE
;
A
#
# COMPACT_ATOMS: atom_id res chain seq x y z
N MET A 1 -16.64 -11.47 -18.72
CA MET A 1 -16.70 -10.14 -18.06
C MET A 1 -17.13 -10.37 -16.62
N GLY A 2 -16.16 -10.38 -15.71
CA GLY A 2 -16.42 -10.58 -14.28
C GLY A 2 -17.07 -9.34 -13.71
N VAL A 3 -18.19 -9.52 -13.00
CA VAL A 3 -19.00 -8.49 -12.38
C VAL A 3 -18.22 -7.86 -11.21
N TRP A 4 -17.31 -6.93 -11.48
CA TRP A 4 -16.81 -6.00 -10.48
C TRP A 4 -17.66 -4.72 -10.49
N MET A 5 -18.99 -4.87 -10.58
CA MET A 5 -19.92 -3.75 -10.51
C MET A 5 -19.93 -3.21 -9.07
N GLY A 6 -19.28 -2.06 -8.87
CA GLY A 6 -19.64 -1.15 -7.78
C GLY A 6 -18.56 -0.77 -6.79
N ILE A 7 -17.30 -1.22 -6.95
CA ILE A 7 -16.21 -0.71 -6.10
C ILE A 7 -15.63 0.55 -6.75
N THR A 8 -15.80 1.68 -6.10
CA THR A 8 -15.11 2.93 -6.47
C THR A 8 -13.72 2.99 -5.82
N PHE A 9 -12.82 3.73 -6.43
CA PHE A 9 -11.47 4.02 -5.92
C PHE A 9 -11.52 4.55 -4.49
N VAL A 10 -12.45 5.46 -4.20
CA VAL A 10 -12.66 5.98 -2.84
C VAL A 10 -13.03 4.87 -1.86
N THR A 11 -13.95 3.97 -2.23
CA THR A 11 -14.36 2.85 -1.38
C THR A 11 -13.20 1.88 -1.12
N LEU A 12 -12.40 1.60 -2.16
CA LEU A 12 -11.21 0.76 -2.04
C LEU A 12 -10.20 1.39 -1.06
N VAL A 13 -9.88 2.67 -1.24
CA VAL A 13 -8.94 3.39 -0.37
C VAL A 13 -9.45 3.41 1.08
N ASP A 14 -10.74 3.68 1.29
CA ASP A 14 -11.36 3.70 2.62
C ASP A 14 -11.20 2.34 3.32
N LYS A 15 -11.48 1.25 2.60
CA LYS A 15 -11.29 -0.12 3.09
C LYS A 15 -9.84 -0.47 3.36
N LEU A 16 -8.90 0.03 2.55
CA LEU A 16 -7.48 -0.17 2.80
C LEU A 16 -7.03 0.52 4.09
N TYR A 17 -7.53 1.72 4.38
CA TYR A 17 -7.27 2.35 5.68
C TYR A 17 -7.78 1.52 6.86
N GLU A 18 -8.99 0.95 6.73
CA GLU A 18 -9.58 0.07 7.75
C GLU A 18 -8.74 -1.21 7.96
N VAL A 19 -8.37 -1.88 6.87
CA VAL A 19 -7.63 -3.15 6.89
C VAL A 19 -6.20 -2.98 7.38
N ILE A 20 -5.51 -1.91 6.96
CA ILE A 20 -4.14 -1.61 7.38
C ILE A 20 -4.13 -1.05 8.82
N GLY A 21 -5.22 -0.40 9.24
CA GLY A 21 -5.38 0.13 10.60
C GLY A 21 -4.58 1.42 10.85
N ILE A 22 -4.47 2.30 9.85
CA ILE A 22 -3.72 3.56 9.97
C ILE A 22 -4.65 4.78 9.99
N ASP A 23 -4.20 5.85 10.63
CA ASP A 23 -4.95 7.10 10.75
C ASP A 23 -4.93 7.90 9.44
N LYS A 24 -6.12 8.04 8.83
CA LYS A 24 -6.39 8.84 7.61
C LYS A 24 -5.93 10.30 7.73
N ASN A 25 -5.81 10.85 8.94
CA ASN A 25 -5.37 12.23 9.17
C ASN A 25 -3.85 12.37 9.23
N ARG A 26 -3.12 11.27 9.51
CA ARG A 26 -1.66 11.28 9.67
C ARG A 26 -0.92 10.71 8.47
N PHE A 27 -1.59 9.87 7.68
CA PHE A 27 -0.99 9.20 6.54
C PHE A 27 -1.85 9.33 5.30
N ASP A 28 -1.18 9.38 4.15
CA ASP A 28 -1.74 9.17 2.82
C ASP A 28 -1.43 7.75 2.34
N LEU A 29 -2.32 7.21 1.51
CA LEU A 29 -2.11 5.95 0.79
C LEU A 29 -1.81 6.24 -0.67
N GLU A 30 -0.72 5.69 -1.17
CA GLU A 30 -0.40 5.67 -2.59
C GLU A 30 -0.52 4.24 -3.13
N LEU A 31 -1.41 4.06 -4.11
CA LEU A 31 -1.67 2.78 -4.75
C LEU A 31 -0.92 2.70 -6.08
N LYS A 32 -0.15 1.63 -6.28
CA LYS A 32 0.59 1.35 -7.51
C LYS A 32 0.41 -0.10 -7.96
N ILE A 33 0.34 -0.30 -9.26
CA ILE A 33 0.36 -1.60 -9.92
C ILE A 33 1.78 -1.84 -10.41
N VAL A 34 2.36 -2.99 -10.05
CA VAL A 34 3.69 -3.39 -10.51
C VAL A 34 3.54 -4.58 -11.42
N TYR A 35 3.63 -4.33 -12.72
CA TYR A 35 3.54 -5.35 -13.75
C TYR A 35 4.77 -6.26 -13.71
N LYS A 36 4.55 -7.57 -13.89
CA LYS A 36 5.65 -8.50 -14.13
C LYS A 36 6.28 -8.16 -15.49
N CYS A 37 7.60 -8.25 -15.58
CA CYS A 37 8.30 -8.09 -16.86
C CYS A 37 7.82 -9.21 -17.80
N ASP A 38 7.07 -8.85 -18.84
CA ASP A 38 6.47 -9.84 -19.75
C ASP A 38 6.87 -9.61 -21.22
N GLY A 39 7.76 -8.65 -21.47
CA GLY A 39 8.43 -8.46 -22.76
C GLY A 39 9.80 -9.11 -22.70
N GLY A 40 10.11 -10.03 -23.60
CA GLY A 40 11.41 -10.73 -23.66
C GLY A 40 12.65 -9.82 -23.88
N ASP A 41 12.49 -8.50 -23.82
CA ASP A 41 13.53 -7.48 -23.84
C ASP A 41 14.12 -7.18 -22.44
N GLY A 42 13.50 -7.69 -21.37
CA GLY A 42 13.97 -7.51 -19.99
C GLY A 42 13.83 -6.08 -19.46
N ILE A 43 13.09 -5.22 -20.15
CA ILE A 43 12.87 -3.84 -19.71
C ILE A 43 11.82 -3.84 -18.60
N PRO A 44 12.13 -3.34 -17.39
CA PRO A 44 11.16 -3.27 -16.33
C PRO A 44 10.06 -2.25 -16.67
N ILE A 45 8.81 -2.68 -16.62
CA ILE A 45 7.66 -1.79 -16.77
C ILE A 45 7.60 -0.89 -15.53
N PRO A 46 7.58 0.44 -15.69
CA PRO A 46 7.48 1.34 -14.56
C PRO A 46 6.15 1.11 -13.82
N PRO A 47 6.13 1.18 -12.48
CA PRO A 47 4.90 1.06 -11.72
C PRO A 47 3.85 2.09 -12.14
N LYS A 48 2.60 1.65 -12.33
CA LYS A 48 1.49 2.52 -12.69
C LYS A 48 0.73 2.93 -11.43
N LYS A 49 0.51 4.22 -11.22
CA LYS A 49 -0.30 4.72 -10.10
C LYS A 49 -1.80 4.56 -10.41
N ILE A 50 -2.59 4.14 -9.43
CA ILE A 50 -4.05 4.16 -9.51
C ILE A 50 -4.54 5.44 -8.84
N THR A 51 -5.27 6.28 -9.57
CA THR A 51 -5.80 7.55 -9.04
C THR A 51 -7.27 7.78 -9.33
N THR A 52 -7.85 7.00 -10.24
CA THR A 52 -9.23 7.18 -10.71
C THR A 52 -10.00 5.86 -10.70
N ASP A 53 -11.33 5.95 -10.75
CA ASP A 53 -12.20 4.77 -10.89
C ASP A 53 -11.89 4.01 -12.20
N SER A 54 -11.55 4.71 -13.28
CA SER A 54 -11.17 4.07 -14.55
C SER A 54 -9.85 3.30 -14.45
N ASP A 55 -8.85 3.82 -13.74
CA ASP A 55 -7.61 3.07 -13.49
C ASP A 55 -7.89 1.78 -12.68
N LEU A 56 -8.78 1.89 -11.70
CA LEU A 56 -9.20 0.76 -10.89
C LEU A 56 -9.96 -0.27 -11.71
N GLU A 57 -10.88 0.15 -12.58
CA GLU A 57 -11.65 -0.73 -13.46
C GLU A 57 -10.74 -1.53 -14.40
N ILE A 58 -9.76 -0.87 -15.03
CA ILE A 58 -8.76 -1.53 -15.88
C ILE A 58 -8.01 -2.60 -15.09
N TRP A 59 -7.54 -2.26 -13.88
CA TRP A 59 -6.83 -3.23 -13.05
C TRP A 59 -7.74 -4.40 -12.60
N LEU A 60 -8.99 -4.15 -12.25
CA LEU A 60 -9.95 -5.20 -11.87
C LEU A 60 -10.29 -6.13 -13.03
N GLU A 61 -10.36 -5.58 -14.25
CA GLU A 61 -10.47 -6.37 -15.47
C GLU A 61 -9.23 -7.26 -15.67
N GLU A 62 -8.02 -6.71 -15.50
CA GLU A 62 -6.77 -7.49 -15.51
C GLU A 62 -6.74 -8.57 -14.40
N MET A 63 -7.32 -8.29 -13.22
CA MET A 63 -7.41 -9.28 -12.15
C MET A 63 -8.42 -10.39 -12.42
N SER A 64 -9.27 -10.26 -13.45
CA SER A 64 -10.21 -11.32 -13.85
C SER A 64 -9.52 -12.51 -14.54
N TYR A 65 -8.24 -12.38 -14.91
CA TYR A 65 -7.40 -13.47 -15.41
C TYR A 65 -6.99 -14.46 -14.28
N SER A 66 -6.37 -15.58 -14.66
CA SER A 66 -5.88 -16.63 -13.74
C SER A 66 -5.04 -16.03 -12.61
N ILE A 67 -5.15 -16.60 -11.40
CA ILE A 67 -4.47 -16.09 -10.20
C ILE A 67 -2.93 -16.01 -10.38
N GLU A 68 -2.38 -16.88 -11.22
CA GLU A 68 -0.95 -16.93 -11.55
C GLU A 68 -0.48 -15.72 -12.37
N ASN A 69 -1.39 -15.10 -13.11
CA ASN A 69 -1.16 -13.97 -14.02
C ASN A 69 -1.64 -12.64 -13.44
N ARG A 70 -2.10 -12.63 -12.18
CA ARG A 70 -2.61 -11.42 -11.53
C ARG A 70 -1.48 -10.48 -11.16
N THR A 71 -1.68 -9.20 -11.48
CA THR A 71 -0.73 -8.15 -11.13
C THR A 71 -1.01 -7.63 -9.71
N PRO A 72 -0.05 -7.75 -8.78
CA PRO A 72 -0.26 -7.33 -7.40
C PRO A 72 -0.45 -5.82 -7.27
N LEU A 73 -1.32 -5.43 -6.34
CA LEU A 73 -1.48 -4.04 -5.90
C LEU A 73 -0.50 -3.73 -4.78
N TYR A 74 0.34 -2.73 -4.98
CA TYR A 74 1.23 -2.17 -3.98
C TYR A 74 0.59 -0.96 -3.32
N VAL A 75 0.65 -0.92 -2.00
CA VAL A 75 0.14 0.18 -1.18
C VAL A 75 1.29 0.75 -0.39
N SER A 76 1.65 2.00 -0.68
CA SER A 76 2.64 2.77 0.06
C SER A 76 1.95 3.67 1.07
N ILE A 77 2.43 3.66 2.31
CA ILE A 77 1.95 4.53 3.38
C ILE A 77 2.89 5.72 3.47
N LEU A 78 2.37 6.92 3.23
CA LEU A 78 3.14 8.15 3.21
C LEU A 78 2.72 9.03 4.40
N PRO A 79 3.64 9.51 5.25
CA PRO A 79 3.28 10.44 6.32
C PRO A 79 2.82 11.77 5.71
N LYS A 80 1.70 12.30 6.19
CA LYS A 80 1.26 13.66 5.87
C LYS A 80 2.24 14.61 6.53
N LEU A 81 2.83 15.50 5.74
CA LEU A 81 3.60 16.62 6.29
C LEU A 81 2.61 17.55 6.98
N THR A 82 2.41 17.35 8.28
CA THR A 82 1.76 18.35 9.12
C THR A 82 2.72 19.53 9.19
N LEU A 83 2.35 20.68 8.61
CA LEU A 83 2.98 21.96 8.87
C LEU A 83 2.76 22.29 10.35
N VAL A 84 3.56 21.68 11.22
CA VAL A 84 3.67 22.07 12.61
C VAL A 84 4.58 23.28 12.62
N GLY A 85 3.96 24.46 12.63
CA GLY A 85 4.58 25.68 13.12
C GLY A 85 5.59 26.34 12.19
N GLU A 86 5.39 27.63 12.02
CA GLU A 86 6.39 28.57 11.54
C GLU A 86 7.69 28.39 12.35
N GLY A 87 8.75 27.92 11.69
CA GLY A 87 10.12 27.91 12.22
C GLY A 87 10.52 26.65 12.97
N CYS A 88 11.08 25.66 12.26
CA CYS A 88 12.26 24.93 12.73
C CYS A 88 12.93 24.17 11.56
N SER A 89 14.24 24.40 11.44
CA SER A 89 15.30 23.69 10.69
C SER A 89 14.91 22.49 9.81
N GLN A 90 15.43 22.48 8.57
CA GLN A 90 15.33 21.41 7.54
C GLN A 90 15.86 20.02 7.93
N ASN A 91 16.14 19.74 9.21
CA ASN A 91 16.74 18.48 9.67
C ASN A 91 15.83 17.66 10.60
N ALA A 92 14.51 17.90 10.59
CA ALA A 92 13.57 17.05 11.32
C ALA A 92 13.40 15.70 10.59
N LEU A 93 14.34 14.78 10.81
CA LEU A 93 14.13 13.35 10.57
C LEU A 93 12.93 12.92 11.42
N PHE A 94 11.81 12.60 10.76
CA PHE A 94 10.72 11.87 11.40
C PHE A 94 11.25 10.48 11.76
N VAL A 95 11.79 10.36 12.96
CA VAL A 95 12.02 9.06 13.60
C VAL A 95 10.62 8.55 13.99
N PRO A 96 10.15 7.42 13.44
CA PRO A 96 8.92 6.82 13.94
C PRO A 96 9.14 6.53 15.43
N GLU A 97 8.25 7.00 16.30
CA GLU A 97 8.19 6.51 17.68
C GLU A 97 8.01 5.00 17.61
N THR A 98 9.12 4.29 17.69
CA THR A 98 9.12 2.85 17.85
C THR A 98 8.74 2.66 19.31
N GLY A 99 7.44 2.54 19.57
CA GLY A 99 6.93 2.16 20.88
C GLY A 99 7.56 0.83 21.24
N ALA A 100 8.63 0.90 22.04
CA ALA A 100 9.43 -0.24 22.47
C ALA A 100 8.62 -1.27 23.30
N GLU A 101 7.35 -0.97 23.60
CA GLU A 101 6.44 -1.85 24.32
C GLU A 101 5.84 -2.99 23.47
N LYS A 102 5.71 -2.85 22.13
CA LYS A 102 5.06 -3.89 21.30
C LYS A 102 5.98 -5.00 20.78
N ILE A 103 7.30 -4.86 20.93
CA ILE A 103 8.25 -5.87 20.42
C ILE A 103 8.35 -7.08 21.36
N ASN A 104 8.02 -6.94 22.65
CA ASN A 104 8.09 -8.06 23.60
C ASN A 104 6.97 -9.09 23.40
N GLU A 105 5.75 -8.68 23.02
CA GLU A 105 4.66 -9.64 22.70
C GLU A 105 4.97 -10.51 21.46
N LEU A 106 5.68 -9.95 20.47
CA LEU A 106 6.05 -10.71 19.26
C LEU A 106 7.19 -11.71 19.50
N LYS A 107 8.03 -11.51 20.52
CA LYS A 107 9.12 -12.45 20.85
C LYS A 107 8.62 -13.72 21.54
N GLU A 108 7.49 -13.67 22.27
CA GLU A 108 6.89 -14.89 22.84
C GLU A 108 6.25 -15.80 21.79
N CYS A 109 5.75 -15.26 20.67
CA CYS A 109 5.10 -16.05 19.63
C CYS A 109 6.09 -16.85 18.74
N PHE A 110 7.34 -16.42 18.61
CA PHE A 110 8.35 -17.06 17.75
C PHE A 110 9.43 -17.84 18.53
N GLY A 111 9.29 -17.98 19.85
CA GLY A 111 10.28 -18.58 20.74
C GLY A 111 10.20 -20.10 20.92
N ARG A 112 9.47 -20.86 20.10
CA ARG A 112 9.48 -22.33 20.20
C ARG A 112 10.52 -22.91 19.23
N LYS A 113 11.77 -23.02 19.70
CA LYS A 113 12.77 -23.91 19.09
C LYS A 113 12.22 -25.33 19.15
N VAL A 114 12.05 -25.94 17.99
CA VAL A 114 11.93 -27.39 17.87
C VAL A 114 13.36 -27.94 17.96
N GLU A 115 13.53 -28.86 18.89
CA GLU A 115 14.75 -29.64 19.19
C GLU A 115 15.24 -30.45 17.99
#